data_AF-A0A7T5JN85-F1
#
_entry.id   AF-A0A7T5JN85-F1
#
_cell.length_a   1.000
_cell.length_b   1.000
_cell.length_c   1.000
_cell.angle_alpha   90.00
_cell.angle_beta   90.00
_cell.angle_gamma   90.00
#
_symmetry.space_group_name_H-M   'P 1'
#
loop_
_entity.id
_entity.type
_entity.pdbx_description
1 polymer ?
#
loop_
_entity_poly.entity_id
_entity_poly.type
_entity_poly.pdbx_seq_one_letter_code
_entity_poly.pdbx_strand_id
1 'polypeptide(L)'
;MPLLMFAYTDAAGCTYRIHEVPYSHHFSPFVGVIPDGRIWGIRGAVLTPEDKLVWDVSIEHSAEPPEMHSVFRKASLPPPVYCDETWANLAYTAGDSYFHWMLDVLPRLDLIRESGIPIDRYVFSYMANPPVELPVDRKVIAYPNGLAPGNGHDTLLVALCILKQQREDFFVWIIGDGPARGELEAFCTANDLERHVQFLGQRPDWPSLLAKTDLVVWPAPARSIPLPLMEAQVAGKAIVALDAGPLRDAVRDGETGLLFSAGSSHQLASSLLRLLDDSLLAIRLGKEARNFGMRTWSSASWAETIESVYQQAREKRASLRTVETAAGEKRKNRDDLSARFAFRPHHRWDQNGWNLFAERLPVSYRLPDLSFLRVLTASNQFDE
;
A
#
# COMPACT_ATOMS: atom_id res chain seq x y z
N MET A 1 1.22 -1.69 17.72
CA MET A 1 1.04 -0.39 18.40
C MET A 1 -0.45 -0.12 18.47
N PRO A 2 -1.01 0.34 19.60
CA PRO A 2 -2.40 0.77 19.61
C PRO A 2 -2.55 1.96 18.65
N LEU A 3 -3.51 1.86 17.71
CA LEU A 3 -3.87 2.93 16.79
C LEU A 3 -4.47 4.08 17.62
N LEU A 4 -3.75 5.20 17.68
CA LEU A 4 -4.12 6.40 18.42
C LEU A 4 -4.46 7.49 17.41
N MET A 5 -5.63 8.11 17.53
CA MET A 5 -6.08 9.10 16.55
C MET A 5 -7.02 10.10 17.19
N PHE A 6 -6.96 11.37 16.76
CA PHE A 6 -7.76 12.42 17.36
C PHE A 6 -8.75 13.06 16.36
N ALA A 7 -10.00 13.24 16.76
CA ALA A 7 -11.00 14.13 16.15
C ALA A 7 -11.16 15.41 17.01
N TYR A 8 -11.98 16.39 16.63
CA TYR A 8 -12.02 17.72 17.28
C TYR A 8 -13.46 18.24 17.41
N THR A 9 -13.85 18.84 18.55
CA THR A 9 -15.12 19.58 18.74
C THR A 9 -14.99 20.63 19.84
N ASP A 10 -15.73 21.74 19.76
CA ASP A 10 -15.58 22.94 20.62
C ASP A 10 -16.06 22.86 22.09
N ALA A 11 -15.62 23.90 22.82
CA ALA A 11 -16.14 24.57 24.01
C ALA A 11 -16.55 23.75 25.26
N ALA A 12 -15.56 23.57 26.14
CA ALA A 12 -15.59 23.93 27.58
C ALA A 12 -14.82 22.89 28.42
N GLY A 13 -13.64 23.29 28.91
CA GLY A 13 -12.86 22.52 29.89
C GLY A 13 -11.98 21.44 29.25
N CYS A 14 -10.66 21.61 29.37
CA CYS A 14 -9.67 20.70 28.80
C CYS A 14 -9.76 19.30 29.43
N THR A 15 -10.47 18.42 28.73
CA THR A 15 -10.49 16.97 28.90
C THR A 15 -10.52 16.38 27.50
N TYR A 16 -9.49 15.61 27.14
CA TYR A 16 -9.56 14.81 25.92
C TYR A 16 -10.66 13.75 26.12
N ARG A 17 -11.56 13.59 25.15
CA ARG A 17 -12.56 12.53 25.20
C ARG A 17 -12.02 11.33 24.44
N ILE A 18 -11.91 10.18 25.10
CA ILE A 18 -11.56 8.93 24.44
C ILE A 18 -12.87 8.23 24.06
N HIS A 19 -13.05 8.00 22.78
CA HIS A 19 -14.11 7.16 22.24
C HIS A 19 -13.50 5.78 21.99
N GLU A 20 -13.70 4.85 22.92
CA GLU A 20 -13.33 3.45 22.70
C GLU A 20 -14.20 2.86 21.60
N VAL A 21 -13.56 2.22 20.62
CA VAL A 21 -14.27 1.51 19.56
C VAL A 21 -14.34 0.03 19.97
N PRO A 22 -15.54 -0.56 20.07
CA PRO A 22 -15.69 -1.96 20.46
C PRO A 22 -14.96 -2.87 19.46
N TYR A 23 -13.94 -3.60 19.92
CA TYR A 23 -13.17 -4.53 19.08
C TYR A 23 -12.90 -5.82 19.86
N SER A 24 -12.92 -6.97 19.18
CA SER A 24 -12.93 -8.30 19.81
C SER A 24 -11.56 -8.80 20.32
N HIS A 25 -10.59 -7.90 20.57
CA HIS A 25 -9.21 -8.26 20.91
C HIS A 25 -8.72 -7.57 22.19
N HIS A 26 -7.60 -8.05 22.76
CA HIS A 26 -7.06 -7.64 24.06
C HIS A 26 -6.70 -6.15 24.24
N PHE A 27 -6.80 -5.34 23.17
CA PHE A 27 -6.66 -3.89 23.22
C PHE A 27 -7.80 -3.26 22.43
N SER A 28 -8.59 -2.39 23.09
CA SER A 28 -9.62 -1.58 22.43
C SER A 28 -8.93 -0.40 21.72
N PRO A 29 -9.02 -0.29 20.38
CA PRO A 29 -8.58 0.90 19.69
C PRO A 29 -9.51 2.07 20.03
N PHE A 30 -9.04 3.31 19.87
CA PHE A 30 -9.83 4.48 20.26
C PHE A 30 -9.58 5.70 19.37
N VAL A 31 -10.59 6.56 19.31
CA VAL A 31 -10.50 7.90 18.76
C VAL A 31 -10.54 8.90 19.92
N GLY A 32 -9.43 9.59 20.16
CA GLY A 32 -9.40 10.75 21.05
C GLY A 32 -10.09 11.96 20.43
N VAL A 33 -10.53 12.92 21.21
CA VAL A 33 -10.98 14.22 20.72
C VAL A 33 -10.25 15.32 21.46
N ILE A 34 -9.64 16.29 20.74
CA ILE A 34 -8.97 17.46 21.33
C ILE A 34 -9.74 18.72 20.97
N PRO A 35 -10.69 19.17 21.80
CA PRO A 35 -11.28 20.50 21.68
C PRO A 35 -10.20 21.59 21.62
N ASP A 36 -10.34 22.56 20.73
CA ASP A 36 -9.42 23.69 20.53
C ASP A 36 -7.94 23.30 20.26
N GLY A 37 -7.70 22.03 19.90
CA GLY A 37 -6.41 21.54 19.41
C GLY A 37 -5.97 22.20 18.11
N ARG A 38 -4.66 22.25 17.88
CA ARG A 38 -4.06 22.95 16.73
C ARG A 38 -3.24 21.97 15.90
N ILE A 39 -3.26 22.14 14.57
CA ILE A 39 -2.35 21.46 13.66
C ILE A 39 -1.29 22.47 13.21
N TRP A 40 -0.02 22.10 13.30
CA TRP A 40 1.09 22.98 12.97
C TRP A 40 2.13 22.34 12.05
N GLY A 41 2.64 23.14 11.13
CA GLY A 41 3.71 22.76 10.23
C GLY A 41 3.29 21.84 9.08
N ILE A 42 4.20 21.64 8.13
CA ILE A 42 3.97 20.84 6.92
C ILE A 42 3.83 19.34 7.20
N ARG A 43 4.29 18.90 8.37
CA ARG A 43 4.16 17.52 8.89
C ARG A 43 2.98 17.38 9.86
N GLY A 44 2.09 18.37 9.90
CA GLY A 44 0.84 18.39 10.67
C GLY A 44 0.98 17.85 12.10
N ALA A 45 1.86 18.49 12.87
CA ALA A 45 2.01 18.22 14.29
C ALA A 45 0.74 18.61 15.05
N VAL A 46 0.30 17.77 15.97
CA VAL A 46 -0.90 17.99 16.80
C VAL A 46 -0.49 18.62 18.11
N LEU A 47 -1.10 19.76 18.41
CA LEU A 47 -0.90 20.50 19.65
C LEU A 47 -2.22 20.60 20.44
N THR A 48 -2.12 20.62 21.77
CA THR A 48 -3.26 20.97 22.63
C THR A 48 -3.53 22.48 22.58
N PRO A 49 -4.67 22.96 23.12
CA PRO A 49 -4.96 24.40 23.21
C PRO A 49 -3.89 25.20 23.95
N GLU A 50 -3.14 24.57 24.86
CA GLU A 50 -2.03 25.15 25.62
C GLU A 50 -0.67 25.00 24.93
N ASP A 51 -0.64 24.73 23.62
CA ASP A 51 0.58 24.60 22.82
C ASP A 51 1.50 23.44 23.24
N LYS A 52 0.92 22.36 23.81
CA LYS A 52 1.66 21.13 24.14
C LYS A 52 1.62 20.16 22.98
N LEU A 53 2.77 19.59 22.62
CA LEU A 53 2.90 18.58 21.57
C LEU A 53 2.27 17.26 22.00
N VAL A 54 1.35 16.73 21.19
CA VAL A 54 0.84 15.36 21.33
C VAL A 54 1.74 14.43 20.53
N TRP A 55 2.82 13.98 21.18
CA TRP A 55 3.94 13.30 20.52
C TRP A 55 3.54 12.05 19.74
N ASP A 56 2.72 11.18 20.32
CA ASP A 56 2.38 9.87 19.73
C ASP A 56 1.72 9.95 18.35
N VAL A 57 1.13 11.11 18.01
CA VAL A 57 0.48 11.41 16.73
C VAL A 57 1.16 12.54 15.95
N SER A 58 2.34 12.96 16.41
CA SER A 58 3.15 14.02 15.78
C SER A 58 4.57 13.52 15.48
N ILE A 59 4.72 12.22 15.24
CA ILE A 59 6.04 11.62 15.03
C ILE A 59 6.61 12.07 13.68
N GLU A 60 7.63 12.90 13.71
CA GLU A 60 8.35 13.35 12.51
C GLU A 60 9.49 12.40 12.12
N HIS A 61 10.15 11.80 13.11
CA HIS A 61 11.28 10.89 12.94
C HIS A 61 11.13 9.75 13.94
N SER A 62 10.99 8.52 13.44
CA SER A 62 10.73 7.33 14.27
C SER A 62 11.85 6.97 15.25
N ALA A 63 13.03 7.59 15.11
CA ALA A 63 14.21 7.34 15.94
C ALA A 63 14.64 8.55 16.81
N GLU A 64 13.98 9.71 16.70
CA GLU A 64 14.33 10.89 17.49
C GLU A 64 13.42 11.04 18.71
N PRO A 65 13.92 11.56 19.84
CA PRO A 65 13.10 11.82 21.01
C PRO A 65 12.23 13.09 20.81
N PRO A 66 11.13 13.26 21.58
CA PRO A 66 10.17 14.36 21.38
C PRO A 66 10.80 15.75 21.33
N GLU A 67 11.85 15.99 22.11
CA GLU A 67 12.53 17.27 22.24
C GLU A 67 13.19 17.74 20.93
N MET A 68 13.44 16.81 19.99
CA MET A 68 14.03 17.12 18.68
C MET A 68 13.00 17.54 17.62
N HIS A 69 11.71 17.44 17.95
CA HIS A 69 10.60 17.76 17.06
C HIS A 69 10.67 19.20 16.54
N SER A 70 10.26 19.42 15.29
CA SER A 70 10.39 20.72 14.62
C SER A 70 9.66 21.88 15.32
N VAL A 71 8.58 21.59 16.06
CA VAL A 71 7.87 22.56 16.93
C VAL A 71 8.82 23.25 17.90
N PHE A 72 9.72 22.51 18.53
CA PHE A 72 10.64 23.04 19.54
C PHE A 72 11.80 23.85 18.93
N ARG A 73 11.96 23.82 17.59
CA ARG A 73 12.94 24.66 16.88
C ARG A 73 12.44 26.09 16.66
N LYS A 74 11.17 26.38 16.98
CA LYS A 74 10.59 27.73 16.89
C LYS A 74 10.58 28.39 18.26
N ALA A 75 11.02 29.64 18.32
CA ALA A 75 10.98 30.45 19.54
C ALA A 75 9.54 30.79 19.96
N SER A 76 8.62 30.88 19.01
CA SER A 76 7.18 31.03 19.22
C SER A 76 6.40 30.43 18.06
N LEU A 77 5.21 29.92 18.36
CA LEU A 77 4.27 29.48 17.32
C LEU A 77 3.53 30.69 16.74
N PRO A 78 3.20 30.67 15.44
CA PRO A 78 2.37 31.71 14.84
C PRO A 78 0.98 31.74 15.48
N PRO A 79 0.28 32.89 15.47
CA PRO A 79 -1.10 32.96 15.96
C PRO A 79 -2.00 31.92 15.28
N PRO A 80 -2.82 31.18 16.03
CA PRO A 80 -3.70 30.17 15.45
C PRO A 80 -4.79 30.81 14.58
N VAL A 81 -5.14 30.11 13.49
CA VAL A 81 -6.34 30.38 12.71
C VAL A 81 -7.36 29.31 13.10
N TYR A 82 -8.50 29.76 13.64
CA TYR A 82 -9.57 28.87 14.06
C TYR A 82 -10.56 28.61 12.92
N CYS A 83 -11.12 27.41 12.87
CA CYS A 83 -12.20 27.04 11.96
C CYS A 83 -13.27 26.24 12.71
N ASP A 84 -14.52 26.36 12.26
CA ASP A 84 -15.67 25.65 12.85
C ASP A 84 -15.76 24.18 12.36
N GLU A 85 -14.76 23.71 11.61
CA GLU A 85 -14.69 22.37 11.03
C GLU A 85 -14.01 21.37 11.96
N THR A 86 -14.51 20.14 12.03
CA THR A 86 -13.83 19.01 12.67
C THR A 86 -12.79 18.41 11.73
N TRP A 87 -11.51 18.50 12.12
CA TRP A 87 -10.39 17.97 11.36
C TRP A 87 -9.91 16.65 11.99
N ALA A 88 -9.84 15.59 11.18
CA ALA A 88 -9.22 14.33 11.57
C ALA A 88 -7.75 14.30 11.13
N ASN A 89 -6.84 14.18 12.08
CA ASN A 89 -5.43 13.99 11.75
C ASN A 89 -5.10 12.50 11.57
N LEU A 90 -4.65 12.15 10.38
CA LEU A 90 -4.18 10.82 10.00
C LEU A 90 -2.67 10.83 9.89
N ALA A 91 -1.99 11.31 10.94
CA ALA A 91 -0.54 11.42 10.95
C ALA A 91 0.14 10.07 10.72
N TYR A 92 1.16 10.11 9.86
CA TYR A 92 1.77 8.92 9.30
C TYR A 92 3.13 8.63 9.95
N THR A 93 3.36 7.38 10.36
CA THR A 93 4.68 6.94 10.83
C THR A 93 5.45 6.31 9.67
N ALA A 94 6.61 6.88 9.36
CA ALA A 94 7.43 6.62 8.18
C ALA A 94 7.67 5.14 7.82
N GLY A 95 7.66 4.87 6.51
CA GLY A 95 8.38 3.76 5.88
C GLY A 95 8.51 3.98 4.36
N ASP A 96 9.62 3.53 3.76
CA ASP A 96 9.97 3.78 2.36
C ASP A 96 9.20 2.90 1.35
N SER A 97 8.19 2.19 1.82
CA SER A 97 7.35 1.33 0.99
C SER A 97 6.11 2.08 0.51
N TYR A 98 5.78 1.94 -0.77
CA TYR A 98 4.59 2.51 -1.39
C TYR A 98 3.26 2.18 -0.65
N PHE A 99 3.25 1.13 0.19
CA PHE A 99 2.05 0.49 0.75
C PHE A 99 1.71 0.86 2.19
N HIS A 100 2.56 1.62 2.88
CA HIS A 100 2.34 1.88 4.30
C HIS A 100 1.08 2.71 4.56
N TRP A 101 0.66 3.57 3.62
CA TRP A 101 -0.58 4.33 3.78
C TRP A 101 -1.77 3.38 3.89
N MET A 102 -1.84 2.28 3.13
CA MET A 102 -2.99 1.38 3.19
C MET A 102 -3.05 0.63 4.53
N LEU A 103 -1.90 0.23 5.08
CA LEU A 103 -1.81 -0.45 6.37
C LEU A 103 -1.99 0.47 7.57
N ASP A 104 -1.75 1.76 7.41
CA ASP A 104 -1.74 2.73 8.50
C ASP A 104 -2.95 3.69 8.47
N VAL A 105 -3.31 4.17 7.29
CA VAL A 105 -4.40 5.14 7.06
C VAL A 105 -5.76 4.47 6.96
N LEU A 106 -5.90 3.32 6.27
CA LEU A 106 -7.22 2.69 6.13
C LEU A 106 -7.80 2.20 7.45
N PRO A 107 -7.05 1.49 8.32
CA PRO A 107 -7.58 1.09 9.62
C PRO A 107 -7.93 2.29 10.49
N ARG A 108 -7.21 3.42 10.31
CA ARG A 108 -7.53 4.67 10.98
C ARG A 108 -8.82 5.32 10.44
N LEU A 109 -8.98 5.40 9.13
CA LEU A 109 -10.23 5.88 8.52
C LEU A 109 -11.43 5.04 8.97
N ASP A 110 -11.25 3.73 9.08
CA ASP A 110 -12.28 2.81 9.57
C ASP A 110 -12.63 3.09 11.04
N LEU A 111 -11.62 3.25 11.89
CA LEU A 111 -11.80 3.60 13.29
C LEU A 111 -12.58 4.92 13.48
N ILE A 112 -12.29 5.94 12.67
CA ILE A 112 -13.04 7.20 12.66
C ILE A 112 -14.50 6.95 12.28
N ARG A 113 -14.76 6.17 11.24
CA ARG A 113 -16.12 5.86 10.79
C ARG A 113 -16.90 5.14 11.88
N GLU A 114 -16.29 4.13 12.49
CA GLU A 114 -16.88 3.35 13.59
C GLU A 114 -17.09 4.20 14.86
N SER A 115 -16.28 5.24 15.07
CA SER A 115 -16.47 6.17 16.20
C SER A 115 -17.75 7.02 16.09
N GLY A 116 -18.31 7.16 14.89
CA GLY A 116 -19.49 7.99 14.62
C GLY A 116 -19.24 9.50 14.72
N ILE A 117 -17.99 9.94 14.86
CA ILE A 117 -17.64 11.36 14.95
C ILE A 117 -17.72 11.97 13.54
N PRO A 118 -18.51 13.06 13.34
CA PRO A 118 -18.56 13.74 12.06
C PRO A 118 -17.22 14.42 11.78
N ILE A 119 -16.63 14.16 10.61
CA ILE A 119 -15.37 14.75 10.17
C ILE A 119 -15.61 15.60 8.93
N ASP A 120 -15.24 16.87 8.99
CA ASP A 120 -15.33 17.81 7.87
C ASP A 120 -14.10 17.72 6.96
N ARG A 121 -12.91 17.56 7.55
CA ARG A 121 -11.65 17.47 6.81
C ARG A 121 -10.70 16.41 7.34
N TYR A 122 -9.96 15.79 6.44
CA TYR A 122 -8.89 14.85 6.77
C TYR A 122 -7.54 15.49 6.47
N VAL A 123 -6.64 15.47 7.45
CA VAL A 123 -5.25 15.88 7.29
C VAL A 123 -4.37 14.65 7.21
N PHE A 124 -3.63 14.55 6.11
CA PHE A 124 -2.60 13.53 5.93
C PHE A 124 -1.24 14.20 6.14
N SER A 125 -0.70 14.08 7.35
CA SER A 125 0.64 14.56 7.65
C SER A 125 1.67 13.67 6.97
N TYR A 126 2.21 14.11 5.84
CA TYR A 126 3.27 13.41 5.12
C TYR A 126 4.53 14.29 5.00
N MET A 127 5.69 13.70 4.68
CA MET A 127 6.85 14.48 4.22
C MET A 127 6.39 15.45 3.14
N ALA A 128 6.76 16.73 3.24
CA ALA A 128 6.28 17.74 2.30
C ALA A 128 6.74 17.43 0.87
N ASN A 129 5.89 16.72 0.12
CA ASN A 129 6.06 16.58 -1.32
C ASN A 129 5.59 17.89 -1.95
N PRO A 130 6.32 18.44 -2.93
CA PRO A 130 5.86 19.62 -3.64
C PRO A 130 4.47 19.33 -4.24
N PRO A 131 3.54 20.29 -4.13
CA PRO A 131 2.23 20.16 -4.76
C PRO A 131 2.44 19.91 -6.25
N VAL A 132 1.70 18.94 -6.80
CA VAL A 132 1.68 18.73 -8.26
C VAL A 132 0.64 19.67 -8.82
N GLU A 133 1.07 20.58 -9.67
CA GLU A 133 0.16 21.40 -10.46
C GLU A 133 -0.67 20.50 -11.36
N LEU A 134 -1.99 20.64 -11.28
CA LEU A 134 -2.88 19.94 -12.18
C LEU A 134 -2.80 20.62 -13.54
N PRO A 135 -2.52 19.88 -14.62
CA PRO A 135 -2.59 20.45 -15.95
C PRO A 135 -4.05 20.85 -16.23
N VAL A 136 -4.29 22.15 -16.38
CA VAL A 136 -5.63 22.71 -16.67
C VAL A 136 -6.11 22.15 -18.02
N ASP A 137 -7.38 21.73 -18.06
CA ASP A 137 -8.04 21.19 -19.27
C ASP A 137 -7.37 19.95 -19.89
N ARG A 138 -6.65 19.14 -19.10
CA ARG A 138 -6.02 17.90 -19.58
C ARG A 138 -6.41 16.69 -18.75
N LYS A 139 -6.55 15.56 -19.45
CA LYS A 139 -6.81 14.26 -18.86
C LYS A 139 -5.55 13.66 -18.26
N VAL A 140 -5.59 13.28 -16.99
CA VAL A 140 -4.43 12.78 -16.25
C VAL A 140 -4.45 11.24 -16.23
N ILE A 141 -3.40 10.64 -16.77
CA ILE A 141 -3.11 9.20 -16.70
C ILE A 141 -2.00 9.01 -15.67
N ALA A 142 -2.17 8.10 -14.71
CA ALA A 142 -1.08 7.73 -13.80
C ALA A 142 -0.48 6.37 -14.13
N TYR A 143 0.84 6.30 -14.02
CA TYR A 143 1.60 5.06 -13.97
C TYR A 143 2.46 4.98 -12.70
N PRO A 144 1.96 4.34 -11.64
CA PRO A 144 2.68 4.20 -10.37
C PRO A 144 3.55 2.94 -10.32
N ASN A 145 4.77 3.02 -10.84
CA ASN A 145 5.75 1.95 -10.74
C ASN A 145 7.21 2.48 -10.74
N GLY A 146 8.13 1.72 -10.15
CA GLY A 146 9.54 2.12 -10.08
C GLY A 146 10.21 2.15 -11.47
N LEU A 147 11.20 3.03 -11.67
CA LEU A 147 11.87 3.23 -12.96
C LEU A 147 13.01 2.23 -13.16
N ALA A 148 12.66 0.94 -13.29
CA ALA A 148 13.61 -0.13 -13.57
C ALA A 148 13.41 -0.72 -14.97
N PRO A 149 14.48 -1.26 -15.60
CA PRO A 149 14.36 -2.02 -16.85
C PRO A 149 13.33 -3.14 -16.71
N GLY A 150 12.47 -3.32 -17.72
CA GLY A 150 11.39 -4.32 -17.71
C GLY A 150 10.08 -3.85 -17.06
N ASN A 151 10.05 -2.66 -16.46
CA ASN A 151 8.80 -2.07 -15.92
C ASN A 151 7.99 -1.34 -17.01
N GLY A 152 8.02 -1.77 -18.27
CA GLY A 152 7.08 -1.34 -19.32
C GLY A 152 7.07 0.16 -19.70
N HIS A 153 8.00 0.97 -19.20
CA HIS A 153 8.10 2.40 -19.53
C HIS A 153 8.40 2.61 -21.02
N ASP A 154 9.21 1.75 -21.61
CA ASP A 154 9.50 1.69 -23.05
C ASP A 154 8.21 1.55 -23.88
N THR A 155 7.38 0.57 -23.54
CA THR A 155 6.10 0.31 -24.21
C THR A 155 5.16 1.50 -24.04
N LEU A 156 5.12 2.09 -22.84
CA LEU A 156 4.30 3.26 -22.54
C LEU A 156 4.73 4.48 -23.35
N LEU A 157 6.00 4.87 -23.30
CA LEU A 157 6.48 6.08 -23.97
C LEU A 157 6.31 6.00 -25.49
N VAL A 158 6.53 4.84 -26.11
CA VAL A 158 6.22 4.63 -27.53
C VAL A 158 4.71 4.75 -27.79
N ALA A 159 3.85 4.25 -26.90
CA ALA A 159 2.41 4.42 -27.02
C ALA A 159 1.99 5.89 -26.92
N LEU A 160 2.66 6.69 -26.06
CA LEU A 160 2.40 8.12 -25.95
C LEU A 160 2.84 8.88 -27.22
N CYS A 161 3.92 8.47 -27.88
CA CYS A 161 4.31 9.01 -29.19
C CYS A 161 3.23 8.78 -30.26
N ILE A 162 2.50 7.67 -30.20
CA ILE A 162 1.38 7.38 -31.10
C ILE A 162 0.16 8.21 -30.68
N LEU A 163 -0.14 8.26 -29.38
CA LEU A 163 -1.30 8.98 -28.84
C LEU A 163 -1.23 10.49 -29.12
N LYS A 164 -0.04 11.11 -28.99
CA LYS A 164 0.15 12.55 -29.26
C LYS A 164 -0.12 12.95 -30.71
N GLN A 165 -0.11 12.01 -31.65
CA GLN A 165 -0.47 12.28 -33.06
C GLN A 165 -1.98 12.48 -33.24
N GLN A 166 -2.79 12.05 -32.25
CA GLN A 166 -4.25 12.07 -32.34
C GLN A 166 -4.89 13.07 -31.38
N ARG A 167 -4.23 13.36 -30.26
CA ARG A 167 -4.74 14.31 -29.25
C ARG A 167 -3.61 14.90 -28.41
N GLU A 168 -3.80 16.11 -27.91
CA GLU A 168 -2.81 16.81 -27.07
C GLU A 168 -3.26 17.04 -25.61
N ASP A 169 -4.55 16.90 -25.34
CA ASP A 169 -5.23 17.18 -24.07
C ASP A 169 -5.09 16.06 -23.03
N PHE A 170 -3.94 15.36 -23.02
CA PHE A 170 -3.61 14.35 -22.02
C PHE A 170 -2.27 14.61 -21.37
N PHE A 171 -2.11 14.16 -20.14
CA PHE A 171 -0.88 14.27 -19.37
C PHE A 171 -0.65 13.00 -18.55
N VAL A 172 0.61 12.56 -18.47
CA VAL A 172 0.99 11.30 -17.82
C VAL A 172 1.90 11.57 -16.64
N TRP A 173 1.44 11.15 -15.47
CA TRP A 173 2.25 11.13 -14.26
C TRP A 173 2.93 9.77 -14.12
N ILE A 174 4.25 9.76 -14.23
CA ILE A 174 5.07 8.60 -13.90
C ILE A 174 5.49 8.74 -12.44
N ILE A 175 4.98 7.85 -11.60
CA ILE A 175 5.11 7.89 -10.16
C ILE A 175 6.01 6.75 -9.70
N GLY A 176 7.23 7.11 -9.32
CA GLY A 176 8.29 6.19 -8.96
C GLY A 176 9.64 6.81 -9.29
N ASP A 177 10.69 6.17 -8.81
CA ASP A 177 12.06 6.50 -9.18
C ASP A 177 12.85 5.22 -9.44
N GLY A 178 14.06 5.35 -10.00
CA GLY A 178 14.90 4.22 -10.31
C GLY A 178 15.99 4.51 -11.34
N PRO A 179 16.87 3.53 -11.59
CA PRO A 179 18.07 3.72 -12.40
C PRO A 179 17.79 4.10 -13.85
N ALA A 180 16.61 3.77 -14.40
CA ALA A 180 16.27 4.09 -15.78
C ALA A 180 15.82 5.54 -15.99
N ARG A 181 15.70 6.36 -14.93
CA ARG A 181 15.13 7.71 -15.01
C ARG A 181 15.78 8.59 -16.10
N GLY A 182 17.11 8.68 -16.10
CA GLY A 182 17.83 9.53 -17.04
C GLY A 182 17.62 9.12 -18.51
N GLU A 183 17.57 7.81 -18.78
CA GLU A 183 17.30 7.29 -20.12
C GLU A 183 15.86 7.59 -20.57
N LEU A 184 14.88 7.48 -19.66
CA LEU A 184 13.48 7.75 -19.94
C LEU A 184 13.21 9.25 -20.14
N GLU A 185 13.84 10.12 -19.35
CA GLU A 185 13.77 11.57 -19.54
C GLU A 185 14.40 11.98 -20.88
N ALA A 186 15.57 11.42 -21.24
CA ALA A 186 16.20 11.65 -22.54
C ALA A 186 15.33 11.18 -23.72
N PHE A 187 14.64 10.03 -23.58
CA PHE A 187 13.66 9.58 -24.59
C PHE A 187 12.53 10.59 -24.74
N CYS A 188 12.01 11.14 -23.63
CA CYS A 188 10.94 12.13 -23.67
C CYS A 188 11.37 13.40 -24.41
N THR A 189 12.56 13.92 -24.13
CA THR A 189 13.13 15.08 -24.86
C THR A 189 13.32 14.78 -26.35
N ALA A 190 13.91 13.63 -26.68
CA ALA A 190 14.16 13.25 -28.08
C ALA A 190 12.87 13.02 -28.90
N ASN A 191 11.74 12.82 -28.24
CA ASN A 191 10.45 12.56 -28.87
C ASN A 191 9.39 13.62 -28.52
N ASP A 192 9.77 14.83 -28.09
CA ASP A 192 8.85 15.93 -27.76
C ASP A 192 7.69 15.54 -26.82
N LEU A 193 7.96 14.69 -25.82
CA LEU A 193 6.97 14.24 -24.82
C LEU A 193 7.00 15.06 -23.53
N GLU A 194 7.87 16.05 -23.40
CA GLU A 194 8.03 16.87 -22.19
C GLU A 194 6.74 17.60 -21.80
N ARG A 195 5.91 17.93 -22.79
CA ARG A 195 4.58 18.52 -22.56
C ARG A 195 3.52 17.49 -22.18
N HIS A 196 3.82 16.20 -22.22
CA HIS A 196 2.86 15.12 -21.96
C HIS A 196 3.23 14.24 -20.77
N VAL A 197 4.48 14.29 -20.29
CA VAL A 197 4.99 13.36 -19.27
C VAL A 197 5.65 14.15 -18.15
N GLN A 198 5.34 13.80 -16.91
CA GLN A 198 6.01 14.32 -15.73
C GLN A 198 6.44 13.16 -14.82
N PHE A 199 7.73 13.12 -14.53
CA PHE A 199 8.33 12.19 -13.56
C PHE A 199 8.24 12.78 -12.15
N LEU A 200 7.36 12.23 -11.33
CA LEU A 200 7.07 12.76 -9.99
C LEU A 200 8.02 12.22 -8.90
N GLY A 201 8.90 11.29 -9.24
CA GLY A 201 9.69 10.55 -8.25
C GLY A 201 8.80 9.64 -7.39
N GLN A 202 9.32 9.18 -6.26
CA GLN A 202 8.52 8.43 -5.29
C GLN A 202 7.44 9.33 -4.67
N ARG A 203 6.16 8.95 -4.86
CA ARG A 203 4.99 9.69 -4.33
C ARG A 203 4.18 8.85 -3.35
N PRO A 204 4.52 8.92 -2.07
CA PRO A 204 3.76 8.29 -1.00
C PRO A 204 2.38 8.93 -0.75
N ASP A 205 2.15 10.15 -1.28
CA ASP A 205 0.83 10.78 -1.37
C ASP A 205 0.00 10.26 -2.57
N TRP A 206 0.32 9.06 -3.07
CA TRP A 206 -0.39 8.41 -4.16
C TRP A 206 -1.93 8.46 -4.04
N PRO A 207 -2.57 8.21 -2.87
CA PRO A 207 -4.02 8.32 -2.77
C PRO A 207 -4.56 9.69 -3.19
N SER A 208 -3.84 10.76 -2.82
CA SER A 208 -4.19 12.13 -3.20
C SER A 208 -3.95 12.40 -4.67
N LEU A 209 -2.92 11.80 -5.27
CA LEU A 209 -2.68 11.87 -6.71
C LEU A 209 -3.74 11.09 -7.47
N LEU A 210 -3.99 9.84 -7.10
CA LEU A 210 -5.02 8.95 -7.66
C LEU A 210 -6.38 9.60 -7.67
N ALA A 211 -6.78 10.31 -6.60
CA ALA A 211 -8.03 11.05 -6.57
C ALA A 211 -8.16 12.03 -7.75
N LYS A 212 -7.04 12.63 -8.19
CA LYS A 212 -6.93 13.62 -9.26
C LYS A 212 -6.64 13.03 -10.65
N THR A 213 -6.50 11.70 -10.78
CA THR A 213 -6.30 11.07 -12.09
C THR A 213 -7.63 10.71 -12.74
N ASP A 214 -7.66 10.70 -14.07
CA ASP A 214 -8.79 10.17 -14.85
C ASP A 214 -8.64 8.66 -15.07
N LEU A 215 -7.40 8.18 -15.31
CA LEU A 215 -7.10 6.82 -15.72
C LEU A 215 -5.82 6.30 -15.05
N VAL A 216 -5.70 4.98 -14.92
CA VAL A 216 -4.48 4.30 -14.48
C VAL A 216 -4.03 3.32 -15.56
N VAL A 217 -2.74 3.36 -15.89
CA VAL A 217 -2.12 2.46 -16.87
C VAL A 217 -1.12 1.53 -16.20
N TRP A 218 -1.12 0.25 -16.57
CA TRP A 218 -0.16 -0.74 -16.08
C TRP A 218 0.45 -1.54 -17.24
N PRO A 219 1.50 -1.02 -17.90
CA PRO A 219 2.07 -1.60 -19.10
C PRO A 219 3.14 -2.67 -18.86
N ALA A 220 3.36 -3.06 -17.60
CA ALA A 220 4.43 -3.96 -17.20
C ALA A 220 3.92 -5.34 -16.77
N PRO A 221 4.71 -6.42 -16.95
CA PRO A 221 4.41 -7.71 -16.36
C PRO A 221 4.45 -7.63 -14.83
N ALA A 222 3.62 -8.43 -14.18
CA ALA A 222 3.54 -8.46 -12.72
C ALA A 222 3.65 -9.91 -12.22
N ARG A 223 4.37 -10.12 -11.11
CA ARG A 223 4.47 -11.43 -10.43
C ARG A 223 3.29 -11.70 -9.50
N SER A 224 2.69 -10.63 -9.00
CA SER A 224 1.45 -10.61 -8.22
C SER A 224 0.61 -9.43 -8.70
N ILE A 225 -0.66 -9.38 -8.29
CA ILE A 225 -1.50 -8.23 -8.61
C ILE A 225 -0.87 -6.97 -7.97
N PRO A 226 -0.56 -5.92 -8.74
CA PRO A 226 0.00 -4.70 -8.20
C PRO A 226 -1.00 -4.00 -7.29
N LEU A 227 -0.56 -3.62 -6.09
CA LEU A 227 -1.40 -2.88 -5.16
C LEU A 227 -1.90 -1.54 -5.73
N PRO A 228 -1.11 -0.73 -6.49
CA PRO A 228 -1.63 0.47 -7.13
C PRO A 228 -2.80 0.21 -8.08
N LEU A 229 -2.84 -0.99 -8.67
CA LEU A 229 -3.94 -1.42 -9.52
C LEU A 229 -5.19 -1.72 -8.68
N MET A 230 -5.05 -2.41 -7.55
CA MET A 230 -6.16 -2.65 -6.61
C MET A 230 -6.73 -1.33 -6.06
N GLU A 231 -5.84 -0.40 -5.69
CA GLU A 231 -6.20 0.92 -5.21
C GLU A 231 -6.96 1.72 -6.27
N ALA A 232 -6.52 1.66 -7.54
CA ALA A 232 -7.22 2.25 -8.67
C ALA A 232 -8.62 1.66 -8.87
N GLN A 233 -8.79 0.34 -8.69
CA GLN A 233 -10.09 -0.31 -8.74
C GLN A 233 -11.00 0.22 -7.64
N VAL A 234 -10.56 0.21 -6.38
CA VAL A 234 -11.33 0.73 -5.24
C VAL A 234 -11.70 2.21 -5.42
N ALA A 235 -10.79 3.01 -5.96
CA ALA A 235 -11.03 4.41 -6.29
C ALA A 235 -11.97 4.62 -7.49
N GLY A 236 -12.33 3.56 -8.20
CA GLY A 236 -13.23 3.59 -9.35
C GLY A 236 -12.61 4.26 -10.58
N LYS A 237 -11.30 4.12 -10.76
CA LYS A 237 -10.60 4.62 -11.95
C LYS A 237 -10.69 3.60 -13.08
N ALA A 238 -10.80 4.10 -14.31
CA ALA A 238 -10.68 3.24 -15.47
C ALA A 238 -9.21 2.82 -15.64
N ILE A 239 -9.01 1.55 -16.02
CA ILE A 239 -7.71 0.90 -16.03
C ILE A 239 -7.38 0.38 -17.42
N VAL A 240 -6.16 0.60 -17.89
CA VAL A 240 -5.57 -0.10 -19.03
C VAL A 240 -4.40 -0.93 -18.53
N ALA A 241 -4.42 -2.24 -18.68
CA ALA A 241 -3.39 -3.12 -18.15
C ALA A 241 -2.88 -4.11 -19.20
N LEU A 242 -1.64 -4.57 -19.03
CA LEU A 242 -1.06 -5.62 -19.84
C LEU A 242 -1.85 -6.93 -19.68
N ASP A 243 -2.10 -7.61 -20.79
CA ASP A 243 -2.81 -8.90 -20.84
C ASP A 243 -1.92 -10.10 -20.42
N ALA A 244 -1.43 -10.08 -19.18
CA ALA A 244 -0.49 -11.09 -18.69
C ALA A 244 -0.66 -11.45 -17.21
N GLY A 245 -0.61 -12.76 -16.94
CA GLY A 245 -0.47 -13.31 -15.59
C GLY A 245 -1.52 -12.76 -14.60
N PRO A 246 -1.10 -12.32 -13.40
CA PRO A 246 -2.00 -11.81 -12.36
C PRO A 246 -2.89 -10.64 -12.80
N LEU A 247 -2.50 -9.90 -13.84
CA LEU A 247 -3.29 -8.76 -14.33
C LEU A 247 -4.61 -9.21 -14.96
N ARG A 248 -4.69 -10.44 -15.52
CA ARG A 248 -5.93 -11.04 -16.03
C ARG A 248 -6.90 -11.40 -14.91
N ASP A 249 -6.36 -11.72 -13.74
CA ASP A 249 -7.18 -12.01 -12.55
C ASP A 249 -7.73 -10.72 -11.93
N ALA A 250 -6.98 -9.62 -12.07
CA ALA A 250 -7.37 -8.31 -11.56
C ALA A 250 -8.32 -7.55 -12.51
N VAL A 251 -8.08 -7.60 -13.83
CA VAL A 251 -8.77 -6.78 -14.83
C VAL A 251 -9.46 -7.67 -15.85
N ARG A 252 -10.78 -7.49 -16.01
CA ARG A 252 -11.59 -8.14 -17.02
C ARG A 252 -11.80 -7.21 -18.21
N ASP A 253 -11.29 -7.61 -19.37
CA ASP A 253 -11.32 -6.80 -20.59
C ASP A 253 -12.75 -6.41 -20.98
N GLY A 254 -12.98 -5.12 -21.24
CA GLY A 254 -14.29 -4.55 -21.60
C GLY A 254 -15.31 -4.44 -20.46
N GLU A 255 -15.02 -5.03 -19.30
CA GLU A 255 -15.87 -5.05 -18.11
C GLU A 255 -15.36 -4.13 -17.00
N THR A 256 -14.14 -4.36 -16.52
CA THR A 256 -13.54 -3.61 -15.40
C THR A 256 -12.30 -2.81 -15.80
N GLY A 257 -12.00 -2.77 -17.10
CA GLY A 257 -10.83 -2.12 -17.69
C GLY A 257 -10.62 -2.60 -19.12
N LEU A 258 -9.51 -2.19 -19.73
CA LEU A 258 -9.07 -2.68 -21.04
C LEU A 258 -7.74 -3.41 -20.89
N LEU A 259 -7.62 -4.53 -21.58
CA LEU A 259 -6.37 -5.28 -21.68
C LEU A 259 -5.70 -5.04 -23.03
N PHE A 260 -4.36 -5.07 -23.05
CA PHE A 260 -3.59 -4.95 -24.28
C PHE A 260 -2.46 -5.99 -24.35
N SER A 261 -2.06 -6.38 -25.55
CA SER A 261 -1.06 -7.45 -25.76
C SER A 261 0.36 -7.00 -25.38
N ALA A 262 1.16 -7.93 -24.85
CA ALA A 262 2.57 -7.70 -24.50
C ALA A 262 3.39 -7.12 -25.66
N GLY A 263 4.16 -6.06 -25.36
CA GLY A 263 4.99 -5.36 -26.33
C GLY A 263 4.22 -4.51 -27.36
N SER A 264 2.89 -4.44 -27.29
CA SER A 264 2.09 -3.71 -28.27
C SER A 264 1.80 -2.27 -27.85
N SER A 265 2.72 -1.36 -28.14
CA SER A 265 2.49 0.08 -27.93
C SER A 265 1.31 0.63 -28.75
N HIS A 266 1.02 0.05 -29.92
CA HIS A 266 -0.16 0.41 -30.71
C HIS A 266 -1.48 0.06 -30.01
N GLN A 267 -1.60 -1.15 -29.46
CA GLN A 267 -2.80 -1.52 -28.72
C GLN A 267 -2.93 -0.71 -27.42
N LEU A 268 -1.82 -0.47 -26.73
CA LEU A 268 -1.80 0.41 -25.56
C LEU A 268 -2.31 1.81 -25.91
N ALA A 269 -1.78 2.42 -26.97
CA ALA A 269 -2.20 3.74 -27.43
C ALA A 269 -3.70 3.76 -27.81
N SER A 270 -4.17 2.73 -28.52
CA SER A 270 -5.58 2.58 -28.90
C SER A 270 -6.50 2.46 -27.68
N SER A 271 -6.12 1.66 -26.69
CA SER A 271 -6.89 1.52 -25.43
C SER A 271 -6.93 2.82 -24.64
N LEU A 272 -5.80 3.53 -24.54
CA LEU A 272 -5.76 4.85 -23.89
C LEU A 272 -6.65 5.85 -24.62
N LEU A 273 -6.50 5.98 -25.95
CA LEU A 273 -7.31 6.85 -26.78
C LEU A 273 -8.80 6.59 -26.59
N ARG A 274 -9.22 5.31 -26.66
CA ARG A 274 -10.62 4.91 -26.50
C ARG A 274 -11.23 5.40 -25.18
N LEU A 275 -10.49 5.29 -24.08
CA LEU A 275 -10.98 5.75 -22.77
C LEU A 275 -10.94 7.26 -22.61
N LEU A 276 -9.99 7.92 -23.26
CA LEU A 276 -9.89 9.37 -23.24
C LEU A 276 -10.94 10.04 -24.14
N ASP A 277 -11.39 9.39 -25.22
CA ASP A 277 -12.42 9.89 -26.15
C ASP A 277 -13.84 9.57 -25.67
N ASP A 278 -14.05 8.40 -25.06
CA ASP A 278 -15.35 7.97 -24.54
C ASP A 278 -15.39 8.05 -23.01
N SER A 279 -15.74 9.24 -22.51
CA SER A 279 -15.87 9.49 -21.07
C SER A 279 -16.93 8.62 -20.40
N LEU A 280 -18.01 8.25 -21.09
CA LEU A 280 -19.05 7.37 -20.56
C LEU A 280 -18.53 5.95 -20.38
N LEU A 281 -17.74 5.46 -21.34
CA LEU A 281 -17.04 4.19 -21.21
C LEU A 281 -16.05 4.20 -20.04
N ALA A 282 -15.23 5.25 -19.90
CA ALA A 282 -14.29 5.37 -18.80
C ALA A 282 -15.00 5.35 -17.43
N ILE A 283 -16.09 6.10 -17.28
CA ILE A 283 -16.92 6.13 -16.06
C ILE A 283 -17.53 4.75 -15.78
N ARG A 284 -18.08 4.09 -16.81
CA ARG A 284 -18.67 2.75 -16.69
C ARG A 284 -17.63 1.73 -16.23
N LEU A 285 -16.49 1.65 -16.90
CA LEU A 285 -15.43 0.71 -16.56
C LEU A 285 -14.86 0.99 -15.16
N GLY A 286 -14.67 2.26 -14.81
CA GLY A 286 -14.24 2.65 -13.47
C GLY A 286 -15.23 2.24 -12.37
N LYS A 287 -16.54 2.41 -12.61
CA LYS A 287 -17.58 1.94 -11.69
C LYS A 287 -17.55 0.42 -11.51
N GLU A 288 -17.43 -0.33 -12.58
CA GLU A 288 -17.36 -1.80 -12.49
C GLU A 288 -16.04 -2.28 -11.87
N ALA A 289 -14.94 -1.58 -12.14
CA ALA A 289 -13.67 -1.79 -11.44
C ALA A 289 -13.82 -1.59 -9.93
N ARG A 290 -14.57 -0.57 -9.49
CA ARG A 290 -14.90 -0.35 -8.07
C ARG A 290 -15.74 -1.46 -7.49
N ASN A 291 -16.82 -1.85 -8.16
CA ASN A 291 -17.67 -2.94 -7.69
C ASN A 291 -16.87 -4.24 -7.53
N PHE A 292 -16.02 -4.55 -8.52
CA PHE A 292 -15.12 -5.70 -8.45
C PHE A 292 -14.12 -5.56 -7.29
N GLY A 293 -13.43 -4.44 -7.20
CA GLY A 293 -12.39 -4.22 -6.19
C GLY A 293 -12.91 -4.22 -4.76
N MET A 294 -14.05 -3.56 -4.50
CA MET A 294 -14.69 -3.55 -3.18
C MET A 294 -15.10 -4.95 -2.72
N ARG A 295 -15.54 -5.80 -3.66
CA ARG A 295 -15.91 -7.20 -3.37
C ARG A 295 -14.69 -8.09 -3.16
N THR A 296 -13.69 -7.99 -4.03
CA THR A 296 -12.56 -8.93 -4.10
C THR A 296 -11.41 -8.56 -3.16
N TRP A 297 -11.16 -7.28 -2.89
CA TRP A 297 -10.01 -6.80 -2.13
C TRP A 297 -10.31 -6.47 -0.67
N SER A 298 -11.52 -6.76 -0.18
CA SER A 298 -11.84 -6.52 1.22
C SER A 298 -11.06 -7.47 2.13
N SER A 299 -10.60 -6.95 3.27
CA SER A 299 -9.90 -7.74 4.30
C SER A 299 -10.76 -8.90 4.79
N ALA A 300 -12.07 -8.69 4.93
CA ALA A 300 -13.03 -9.74 5.29
C ALA A 300 -13.05 -10.87 4.25
N SER A 301 -13.20 -10.54 2.96
CA SER A 301 -13.20 -11.56 1.89
C SER A 301 -11.88 -12.33 1.82
N TRP A 302 -10.75 -11.65 2.04
CA TRP A 302 -9.44 -12.30 2.12
C TRP A 302 -9.34 -13.24 3.32
N ALA A 303 -9.79 -12.81 4.50
CA ALA A 303 -9.79 -13.65 5.70
C ALA A 303 -10.66 -14.91 5.50
N GLU A 304 -11.88 -14.76 4.99
CA GLU A 304 -12.79 -15.88 4.69
C GLU A 304 -12.19 -16.84 3.66
N THR A 305 -11.55 -16.31 2.61
CA THR A 305 -10.91 -17.13 1.58
C THR A 305 -9.75 -17.94 2.15
N ILE A 306 -8.89 -17.30 2.94
CA ILE A 306 -7.75 -17.96 3.59
C ILE A 306 -8.25 -19.05 4.56
N GLU A 307 -9.25 -18.73 5.39
CA GLU A 307 -9.87 -19.68 6.32
C GLU A 307 -10.46 -20.89 5.58
N SER A 308 -11.18 -20.66 4.48
CA SER A 308 -11.73 -21.73 3.65
C SER A 308 -10.64 -22.66 3.09
N VAL A 309 -9.53 -22.10 2.61
CA VAL A 309 -8.39 -22.89 2.12
C VAL A 309 -7.79 -23.76 3.23
N TYR A 310 -7.61 -23.20 4.43
CA TYR A 310 -7.13 -23.98 5.58
C TYR A 310 -8.11 -25.08 5.98
N GLN A 311 -9.41 -24.81 5.95
CA GLN A 311 -10.43 -25.79 6.28
C GLN A 311 -10.47 -26.94 5.26
N GLN A 312 -10.42 -26.63 3.96
CA GLN A 312 -10.31 -27.63 2.90
C GLN A 312 -9.04 -28.48 3.03
N ALA A 313 -7.91 -27.86 3.38
CA ALA A 313 -6.66 -28.58 3.62
C ALA A 313 -6.77 -29.55 4.82
N ARG A 314 -7.47 -29.15 5.89
CA ARG A 314 -7.76 -30.02 7.05
C ARG A 314 -8.67 -31.18 6.67
N GLU A 315 -9.75 -30.93 5.95
CA GLU A 315 -10.71 -31.95 5.51
C GLU A 315 -10.08 -32.96 4.55
N LYS A 316 -9.30 -32.48 3.58
CA LYS A 316 -8.51 -33.34 2.68
C LYS A 316 -7.50 -34.20 3.44
N ARG A 317 -6.86 -33.65 4.47
CA ARG A 317 -5.95 -34.42 5.33
C ARG A 317 -6.70 -35.47 6.16
N ALA A 318 -7.91 -35.15 6.64
CA ALA A 318 -8.75 -36.09 7.38
C ALA A 318 -9.23 -37.24 6.48
N SER A 319 -9.73 -36.94 5.28
CA SER A 319 -10.21 -37.95 4.33
C SER A 319 -9.09 -38.87 3.83
N LEU A 320 -7.89 -38.34 3.59
CA LEU A 320 -6.72 -39.16 3.25
C LEU A 320 -6.32 -40.11 4.40
N ARG A 321 -6.44 -39.69 5.66
CA ARG A 321 -6.20 -40.56 6.84
C ARG A 321 -7.26 -41.65 6.99
N THR A 322 -8.52 -41.37 6.66
CA THR A 322 -9.62 -42.36 6.73
C THR A 322 -9.51 -43.42 5.63
N VAL A 323 -9.05 -43.04 4.43
CA VAL A 323 -8.80 -44.00 3.33
C VAL A 323 -7.59 -44.90 3.63
N GLU A 324 -6.53 -44.37 4.23
CA GLU A 324 -5.35 -45.13 4.66
C GLU A 324 -5.63 -46.11 5.83
N THR A 325 -6.68 -45.87 6.62
CA THR A 325 -7.09 -46.76 7.72
C THR A 325 -8.08 -47.85 7.29
N ALA A 326 -8.85 -47.62 6.21
CA ALA A 326 -9.80 -48.59 5.66
C ALA A 326 -9.16 -49.57 4.65
N ALA A 327 -8.16 -49.13 3.88
CA ALA A 327 -7.35 -50.02 3.04
C ALA A 327 -6.24 -50.62 3.91
N GLY A 328 -6.51 -51.76 4.55
CA GLY A 328 -5.52 -52.50 5.32
C GLY A 328 -4.39 -52.98 4.42
N GLU A 329 -3.38 -52.16 4.17
CA GLU A 329 -2.19 -52.55 3.41
C GLU A 329 -0.89 -52.00 3.99
N LYS A 330 0.06 -52.92 4.10
CA LYS A 330 1.43 -52.76 4.55
C LYS A 330 2.06 -51.51 3.93
N ARG A 331 2.54 -50.65 4.81
CA ARG A 331 3.37 -49.46 4.55
C ARG A 331 4.60 -49.85 3.71
N LYS A 332 4.47 -49.91 2.38
CA LYS A 332 5.63 -49.84 1.48
C LYS A 332 6.15 -48.41 1.57
N ASN A 333 7.42 -48.29 1.94
CA ASN A 333 8.20 -47.04 1.99
C ASN A 333 7.83 -46.13 0.81
N ARG A 334 6.93 -45.18 1.08
CA ARG A 334 6.71 -44.04 0.21
C ARG A 334 7.88 -43.11 0.49
N ASP A 335 8.75 -42.99 -0.51
CA ASP A 335 9.83 -42.02 -0.53
C ASP A 335 9.37 -40.70 0.06
N ASP A 336 10.18 -40.32 1.03
CA ASP A 336 9.88 -39.45 2.13
C ASP A 336 9.56 -38.03 1.63
N LEU A 337 8.28 -37.64 1.68
CA LEU A 337 7.88 -36.24 1.46
C LEU A 337 8.58 -35.31 2.47
N SER A 338 8.90 -35.82 3.67
CA SER A 338 9.79 -35.15 4.62
C SER A 338 11.18 -34.96 4.04
N ALA A 339 11.75 -35.89 3.25
CA ALA A 339 13.04 -35.71 2.60
C ALA A 339 13.04 -34.73 1.42
N ARG A 340 11.86 -34.49 0.80
CA ARG A 340 11.66 -33.50 -0.28
C ARG A 340 11.43 -32.07 0.25
N PHE A 341 10.77 -31.92 1.39
CA PHE A 341 10.51 -30.63 2.06
C PHE A 341 11.36 -30.41 3.31
N ALA A 342 12.24 -31.35 3.66
CA ALA A 342 13.25 -31.14 4.67
C ALA A 342 14.06 -29.93 4.24
N PHE A 343 14.05 -28.92 5.09
CA PHE A 343 15.06 -27.88 5.05
C PHE A 343 16.41 -28.58 5.16
N ARG A 344 17.09 -28.75 4.02
CA ARG A 344 18.44 -29.32 3.98
C ARG A 344 19.39 -28.15 4.11
N PRO A 345 20.02 -27.93 5.29
CA PRO A 345 21.10 -26.99 5.39
C PRO A 345 22.26 -27.60 4.59
N HIS A 346 22.30 -27.34 3.28
CA HIS A 346 23.49 -27.61 2.46
C HIS A 346 24.64 -26.69 2.89
N HIS A 347 24.37 -25.71 3.77
CA HIS A 347 25.34 -25.09 4.64
C HIS A 347 25.20 -25.67 6.05
N ARG A 348 25.78 -26.84 6.30
CA ARG A 348 26.13 -27.20 7.67
C ARG A 348 27.20 -26.20 8.10
N TRP A 349 26.81 -25.18 8.85
CA TRP A 349 27.78 -24.51 9.71
C TRP A 349 28.26 -25.56 10.70
N ASP A 350 29.55 -25.83 10.65
CA ASP A 350 30.23 -26.60 11.69
C ASP A 350 30.19 -25.83 13.02
N GLN A 351 30.68 -26.42 14.11
CA GLN A 351 30.76 -25.73 15.41
C GLN A 351 31.46 -24.36 15.29
N ASN A 352 32.39 -24.20 14.33
CA ASN A 352 33.06 -22.94 14.07
C ASN A 352 32.16 -21.91 13.37
N GLY A 353 31.34 -22.32 12.40
CA GLY A 353 30.40 -21.44 11.70
C GLY A 353 29.30 -20.89 12.61
N TRP A 354 28.82 -21.69 13.57
CA TRP A 354 27.86 -21.23 14.58
C TRP A 354 28.48 -20.22 15.56
N ASN A 355 29.71 -20.45 16.01
CA ASN A 355 30.42 -19.51 16.87
C ASN A 355 30.69 -18.18 16.14
N LEU A 356 31.13 -18.23 14.89
CA LEU A 356 31.41 -17.04 14.07
C LEU A 356 30.14 -16.21 13.78
N PHE A 357 28.99 -16.85 13.66
CA PHE A 357 27.71 -16.17 13.51
C PHE A 357 27.21 -15.58 14.81
N ALA A 358 27.30 -16.32 15.92
CA ALA A 358 26.89 -15.85 17.24
C ALA A 358 27.68 -14.59 17.65
N GLU A 359 28.98 -14.53 17.32
CA GLU A 359 29.84 -13.35 17.54
C GLU A 359 29.42 -12.11 16.72
N ARG A 360 28.70 -12.30 15.60
CA ARG A 360 28.22 -11.21 14.73
C ARG A 360 26.80 -10.74 15.09
N LEU A 361 26.12 -11.44 16.00
CA LEU A 361 24.82 -11.01 16.48
C LEU A 361 24.99 -9.80 17.41
N PRO A 362 24.13 -8.77 17.31
CA PRO A 362 24.15 -7.65 18.24
C PRO A 362 24.04 -8.13 19.70
N VAL A 363 24.69 -7.43 20.63
CA VAL A 363 24.68 -7.80 22.07
C VAL A 363 23.26 -7.87 22.66
N SER A 364 22.29 -7.17 22.05
CA SER A 364 20.88 -7.17 22.41
C SER A 364 20.04 -8.25 21.73
N TYR A 365 20.62 -9.07 20.86
CA TYR A 365 19.91 -10.11 20.13
C TYR A 365 19.56 -11.27 21.06
N ARG A 366 18.26 -11.47 21.31
CA ARG A 366 17.76 -12.65 22.02
C ARG A 366 17.21 -13.65 21.00
N LEU A 367 17.77 -14.86 20.99
CA LEU A 367 17.16 -15.97 20.26
C LEU A 367 15.73 -16.20 20.81
N PRO A 368 14.73 -16.41 19.95
CA PRO A 368 13.37 -16.71 20.40
C PRO A 368 13.39 -17.98 21.25
N ASP A 369 12.44 -18.05 22.19
CA ASP A 369 12.27 -19.14 23.16
C ASP A 369 12.65 -20.51 22.57
N LEU A 370 13.55 -21.23 23.25
CA LEU A 370 14.02 -22.56 22.86
C LEU A 370 12.87 -23.55 22.67
N SER A 371 11.71 -23.31 23.28
CA SER A 371 10.50 -24.08 23.05
C SER A 371 9.93 -23.91 21.62
N PHE A 372 10.10 -22.75 20.99
CA PHE A 372 9.73 -22.49 19.59
C PHE A 372 10.65 -23.24 18.61
N LEU A 373 11.95 -23.35 18.93
CA LEU A 373 12.88 -24.17 18.16
C LEU A 373 12.56 -25.67 18.27
N ARG A 374 12.08 -26.15 19.44
CA ARG A 374 11.65 -27.55 19.63
C ARG A 374 10.46 -27.95 18.75
N VAL A 375 9.56 -27.02 18.41
CA VAL A 375 8.43 -27.28 17.51
C VAL A 375 8.89 -27.53 16.07
N LEU A 376 10.01 -26.91 15.66
CA LEU A 376 10.62 -27.13 14.33
C LEU A 376 11.45 -28.41 14.26
N THR A 377 11.85 -28.99 15.38
CA THR A 377 12.81 -30.10 15.45
C THR A 377 12.24 -31.41 15.99
N ALA A 378 10.93 -31.53 16.21
CA ALA A 378 10.31 -32.75 16.74
C ALA A 378 10.53 -34.03 15.88
N SER A 379 11.11 -33.92 14.68
CA SER A 379 11.55 -35.03 13.84
C SER A 379 13.06 -35.28 13.81
N ASN A 380 13.88 -34.47 14.47
CA ASN A 380 15.34 -34.65 14.51
C ASN A 380 15.82 -34.73 15.96
N GLN A 381 16.10 -35.96 16.40
CA GLN A 381 16.88 -36.25 17.60
C GLN A 381 18.22 -35.52 17.51
N PHE A 382 18.42 -34.55 18.40
CA PHE A 382 19.74 -34.18 18.86
C PHE A 382 19.79 -34.60 20.32
N ASP A 383 20.60 -35.63 20.61
CA ASP A 383 21.03 -35.90 21.98
C ASP A 383 21.90 -34.74 22.46
N GLU A 384 21.61 -34.33 23.71
CA GLU A 384 22.22 -33.32 24.60
C GLU A 384 22.98 -32.12 24.02
#